data_AF-A0A3M2MEE0-F1
#
_entry.id   AF-A0A3M2MEE0-F1
#
_cell.length_a   1.000
_cell.length_b   1.000
_cell.length_c   1.000
_cell.angle_alpha   90.00
_cell.angle_beta   90.00
_cell.angle_gamma   90.00
#
_symmetry.space_group_name_H-M   'P 1'
#
loop_
_entity.id
_entity.type
_entity.pdbx_description
1 polymer ?
#
loop_
_entity_poly.entity_id
_entity_poly.type
_entity_poly.pdbx_seq_one_letter_code
_entity_poly.pdbx_strand_id
1 'polypeptide(L)'
;MSGAADVVYLRDVLVIPEMVHAGDFKVELSGGFDDVARRVDEYVVTDQLERAFATALGMVKGAVTRNESEAAYLRGSFGSGESHFLTVLHAVLSGDPAAKR
;
A
#
# COMPACT_ATOMS: atom_id res chain seq x y z
N MET A 1 -16.11 -43.44 -9.65
CA MET A 1 -15.13 -42.86 -10.57
C MET A 1 -14.70 -41.53 -9.98
N SER A 2 -13.56 -41.51 -9.28
CA SER A 2 -13.03 -40.33 -8.59
C SER A 2 -12.14 -39.58 -9.58
N GLY A 3 -12.64 -38.48 -10.15
CA GLY A 3 -11.91 -37.60 -11.07
C GLY A 3 -11.38 -36.40 -10.30
N ALA A 4 -10.08 -36.14 -10.45
CA ALA A 4 -9.24 -35.20 -9.74
C ALA A 4 -9.91 -33.85 -9.40
N ALA A 5 -9.66 -33.36 -8.18
CA ALA A 5 -9.92 -31.98 -7.81
C ALA A 5 -9.27 -31.04 -8.84
N ASP A 6 -10.00 -30.01 -9.27
CA ASP A 6 -9.52 -28.95 -10.15
C ASP A 6 -8.18 -28.42 -9.63
N VAL A 7 -7.09 -28.76 -10.32
CA VAL A 7 -5.76 -28.32 -9.93
C VAL A 7 -5.58 -26.90 -10.46
N VAL A 8 -5.81 -25.92 -9.59
CA VAL A 8 -5.44 -24.52 -9.83
C VAL A 8 -3.93 -24.39 -9.67
N TYR A 9 -3.23 -23.96 -10.72
CA TYR A 9 -1.79 -23.69 -10.64
C TYR A 9 -1.54 -22.23 -10.29
N LEU A 10 -0.40 -21.94 -9.67
CA LEU A 10 -0.03 -20.58 -9.26
C LEU A 10 -0.01 -19.59 -10.45
N ARG A 11 0.40 -20.07 -11.63
CA ARG A 11 0.38 -19.30 -12.89
C ARG A 11 -1.04 -18.90 -13.34
N ASP A 12 -2.07 -19.60 -12.86
CA ASP A 12 -3.46 -19.33 -13.22
C ASP A 12 -4.07 -18.25 -12.31
N VAL A 13 -3.35 -17.87 -11.23
CA VAL A 13 -3.79 -16.88 -10.22
C VAL A 13 -2.91 -15.62 -10.25
N LEU A 14 -1.61 -15.77 -10.52
CA LEU A 14 -0.68 -14.66 -10.59
C LEU A 14 -0.53 -14.15 -12.02
N VAL A 15 -1.02 -12.93 -12.27
CA VAL A 15 -0.71 -12.20 -13.50
C VAL A 15 0.72 -11.66 -13.39
N ILE A 16 1.66 -12.29 -14.09
CA ILE A 16 3.07 -11.87 -14.13
C ILE A 16 3.29 -10.99 -15.37
N PRO A 17 3.71 -9.72 -15.22
CA PRO A 17 4.03 -8.87 -16.36
C PRO A 17 5.24 -9.41 -17.13
N GLU A 18 5.23 -9.33 -18.47
CA GLU A 18 6.36 -9.75 -19.31
C GLU A 18 7.61 -8.88 -19.11
N MET A 19 7.43 -7.65 -18.64
CA MET A 19 8.52 -6.72 -18.35
C MET A 19 8.13 -5.80 -17.18
N VAL A 20 9.07 -5.57 -16.26
CA VAL A 20 8.94 -4.59 -15.18
C VAL A 20 10.19 -3.71 -15.16
N HIS A 21 9.99 -2.39 -15.08
CA HIS A 21 11.04 -1.41 -14.94
C HIS A 21 11.16 -0.96 -13.48
N ALA A 22 12.36 -0.57 -13.04
CA ALA A 22 12.57 -0.09 -11.66
C ALA A 22 11.70 1.13 -11.31
N GLY A 23 11.31 1.92 -12.31
CA GLY A 23 10.39 3.04 -12.16
C GLY A 23 8.96 2.60 -11.82
N ASP A 24 8.53 1.41 -12.24
CA ASP A 24 7.15 0.94 -12.04
C ASP A 24 6.86 0.65 -10.56
N PHE A 25 7.90 0.37 -9.77
CA PHE A 25 7.80 0.16 -8.32
C PHE A 25 7.93 1.47 -7.52
N LYS A 26 8.27 2.58 -8.17
CA LYS A 26 8.53 3.85 -7.51
C LYS A 26 7.32 4.77 -7.66
N VAL A 27 6.60 5.01 -6.57
CA VAL A 27 5.63 6.11 -6.54
C VAL A 27 6.37 7.38 -6.14
N GLU A 28 6.45 8.35 -7.06
CA GLU A 28 7.02 9.66 -6.77
C GLU A 28 5.97 10.55 -6.09
N LEU A 29 6.18 10.84 -4.80
CA LEU A 29 5.28 11.69 -4.01
C LEU A 29 5.11 13.10 -4.60
N SER A 30 6.12 13.60 -5.33
CA SER A 30 6.08 14.90 -6.02
C SER A 30 5.33 14.87 -7.36
N GLY A 31 5.17 13.69 -7.96
CA GLY A 31 4.47 13.51 -9.25
C GLY A 31 2.96 13.42 -9.11
N GLY A 32 2.45 13.27 -7.88
CA GLY A 32 1.04 13.04 -7.60
C GLY A 32 0.74 11.57 -7.33
N PHE A 33 -0.40 11.32 -6.69
CA PHE A 33 -0.90 9.98 -6.45
C PHE A 33 -1.83 9.58 -7.62
N ASP A 34 -1.24 9.14 -8.72
CA ASP A 34 -2.04 8.55 -9.82
C ASP A 34 -2.53 7.15 -9.43
N ASP A 35 -3.65 6.70 -10.01
CA ASP A 35 -4.20 5.36 -9.80
C ASP A 35 -4.43 4.94 -8.33
N VAL A 36 -4.76 5.89 -7.43
CA VAL A 36 -5.00 5.60 -6.00
C VAL A 36 -5.94 4.41 -5.81
N ALA A 37 -7.04 4.36 -6.57
CA ALA A 37 -8.02 3.30 -6.47
C ALA A 37 -7.43 1.91 -6.78
N ARG A 38 -6.61 1.80 -7.83
CA ARG A 38 -5.95 0.54 -8.20
C ARG A 38 -4.90 0.15 -7.15
N ARG A 39 -4.11 1.12 -6.69
CA ARG A 39 -3.09 0.89 -5.66
C ARG A 39 -3.71 0.42 -4.35
N VAL A 40 -4.83 1.00 -3.91
CA VAL A 40 -5.53 0.52 -2.71
C VAL A 40 -6.02 -0.91 -2.89
N ASP A 41 -6.55 -1.25 -4.06
CA ASP A 41 -7.06 -2.60 -4.37
C ASP A 41 -5.97 -3.68 -4.36
N GLU A 42 -4.77 -3.34 -4.86
CA GLU A 42 -3.60 -4.24 -4.88
C GLU A 42 -2.91 -4.37 -3.50
N TYR A 43 -3.30 -3.56 -2.52
CA TYR A 43 -2.55 -3.46 -1.26
C TYR A 43 -3.04 -4.44 -0.20
N VAL A 44 -2.24 -5.50 0.02
CA VAL A 44 -2.54 -6.52 1.02
C VAL A 44 -2.05 -6.07 2.40
N VAL A 45 -2.99 -5.81 3.30
CA VAL A 45 -2.68 -5.43 4.69
C VAL A 45 -2.37 -6.68 5.52
N THR A 46 -1.13 -6.75 6.01
CA THR A 46 -0.70 -7.74 7.00
C THR A 46 -0.82 -7.19 8.42
N ASP A 47 -0.84 -8.03 9.46
CA ASP A 47 -0.87 -7.58 10.85
C ASP A 47 0.27 -6.60 11.20
N GLN A 48 1.44 -6.76 10.56
CA GLN A 48 2.55 -5.84 10.72
C GLN A 48 2.25 -4.48 10.10
N LEU A 49 1.69 -4.47 8.90
CA LEU A 49 1.30 -3.23 8.21
C LEU A 49 0.16 -2.54 8.96
N GLU A 50 -0.83 -3.27 9.46
CA GLU A 50 -1.91 -2.72 10.29
C GLU A 50 -1.35 -1.94 11.49
N ARG A 51 -0.40 -2.52 12.24
CA ARG A 51 0.28 -1.84 13.35
C ARG A 51 1.07 -0.61 12.89
N ALA A 52 1.72 -0.70 11.73
CA ALA A 52 2.44 0.43 11.14
C ALA A 52 1.49 1.58 10.76
N PHE A 53 0.32 1.30 10.17
CA PHE A 53 -0.70 2.31 9.90
C PHE A 53 -1.26 2.91 11.18
N ALA A 54 -1.59 2.10 12.19
CA ALA A 54 -2.06 2.59 13.48
C ALA A 54 -1.04 3.57 14.10
N THR A 55 0.26 3.26 13.98
CA THR A 55 1.34 4.11 14.47
C THR A 55 1.41 5.42 13.67
N ALA A 56 1.40 5.35 12.34
CA ALA A 56 1.44 6.54 11.48
C ALA A 56 0.22 7.46 11.69
N LEU A 57 -0.99 6.90 11.74
CA LEU A 57 -2.22 7.64 12.02
C LEU A 57 -2.20 8.25 13.44
N GLY A 58 -1.62 7.53 14.41
CA GLY A 58 -1.42 8.04 15.77
C GLY A 58 -0.48 9.25 15.80
N MET A 59 0.62 9.22 15.04
CA MET A 59 1.55 10.35 14.89
C MET A 59 0.84 11.55 14.27
N VAL A 60 0.14 11.36 13.15
CA VAL A 60 -0.62 12.43 12.47
C VAL A 60 -1.66 13.04 13.41
N LYS A 61 -2.42 12.21 14.12
CA LYS A 61 -3.39 12.67 15.13
C LYS A 61 -2.71 13.49 16.22
N GLY A 62 -1.56 13.04 16.71
CA GLY A 62 -0.77 13.73 17.73
C GLY A 62 -0.32 15.12 17.28
N ALA A 63 0.31 15.20 16.10
CA ALA A 63 0.75 16.45 15.49
C ALA A 63 -0.39 17.45 15.29
N VAL A 64 -1.54 16.99 14.76
CA VAL A 64 -2.73 17.84 14.57
C VAL A 64 -3.31 18.29 15.90
N THR A 65 -3.39 17.41 16.90
CA THR A 65 -3.98 17.74 18.21
C THR A 65 -3.12 18.73 18.99
N ARG A 66 -1.78 18.61 18.91
CA ARG A 66 -0.84 19.52 19.58
C ARG A 66 -0.56 20.79 18.78
N ASN A 67 -0.96 20.84 17.51
CA ASN A 67 -0.60 21.90 16.57
C ASN A 67 0.93 22.06 16.44
N GLU A 68 1.62 20.92 16.35
CA GLU A 68 3.08 20.84 16.27
C GLU A 68 3.49 20.16 14.97
N SER A 69 4.62 20.58 14.39
CA SER A 69 5.19 19.93 13.22
C SER A 69 6.04 18.74 13.64
N GLU A 70 5.64 17.54 13.24
CA GLU A 70 6.40 16.31 13.47
C GLU A 70 6.86 15.71 12.15
N ALA A 71 8.07 15.16 12.15
CA ALA A 71 8.62 14.40 11.05
C ALA A 71 8.85 12.96 11.48
N ALA A 72 8.45 12.02 10.63
CA ALA A 72 8.70 10.60 10.80
C ALA A 72 9.45 10.08 9.58
N TYR A 73 10.31 9.10 9.80
CA TYR A 73 11.05 8.44 8.73
C TYR A 73 10.55 7.01 8.56
N LEU A 74 10.09 6.69 7.36
CA LEU A 74 9.69 5.34 6.98
C LEU A 74 10.94 4.61 6.47
N ARG A 75 11.19 3.41 7.02
CA ARG A 75 12.36 2.58 6.70
C ARG A 75 11.95 1.15 6.42
N GLY A 76 12.51 0.62 5.35
CA GLY A 76 12.25 -0.70 4.79
C GLY A 76 13.30 -1.02 3.74
N SER A 77 13.40 -2.30 3.38
CA SER A 77 14.27 -2.73 2.30
C SER A 77 13.72 -2.29 0.94
N PHE A 78 14.56 -2.34 -0.11
CA PHE A 78 14.07 -2.20 -1.48
C PHE A 78 12.91 -3.18 -1.74
N GLY A 79 11.85 -2.70 -2.38
CA GLY A 79 10.64 -3.49 -2.68
C GLY A 79 9.74 -3.80 -1.48
N SER A 80 10.00 -3.25 -0.28
CA SER A 80 9.14 -3.46 0.91
C SER A 80 7.84 -2.67 0.89
N GLY A 81 7.61 -1.82 -0.13
CA GLY A 81 6.36 -1.11 -0.32
C GLY A 81 6.25 0.24 0.40
N GLU A 82 7.35 0.90 0.76
CA GLU A 82 7.31 2.22 1.43
C GLU A 82 6.50 3.28 0.66
N SER A 83 6.73 3.39 -0.65
CA SER A 83 5.97 4.28 -1.54
C SER A 83 4.48 3.93 -1.59
N HIS A 84 4.16 2.63 -1.58
CA HIS A 84 2.78 2.13 -1.60
C HIS A 84 2.09 2.42 -0.26
N PHE A 85 2.79 2.21 0.85
CA PHE A 85 2.34 2.57 2.19
C PHE A 85 1.98 4.05 2.29
N LEU A 86 2.84 4.95 1.80
CA LEU A 86 2.56 6.39 1.81
C LEU A 86 1.38 6.77 0.90
N THR A 87 1.19 6.06 -0.22
CA THR A 87 0.03 6.27 -1.11
C THR A 87 -1.28 5.90 -0.42
N VAL A 88 -1.32 4.75 0.25
CA VAL A 88 -2.49 4.28 0.98
C VAL A 88 -2.75 5.17 2.20
N LEU A 89 -1.70 5.55 2.93
CA LEU A 89 -1.81 6.48 4.05
C LEU A 89 -2.38 7.83 3.61
N HIS A 90 -1.89 8.37 2.48
CA HIS A 90 -2.43 9.59 1.90
C HIS A 90 -3.92 9.42 1.55
N ALA A 91 -4.29 8.33 0.85
CA ALA A 91 -5.69 8.05 0.49
C ALA A 91 -6.62 8.01 1.72
N VAL A 92 -6.17 7.38 2.81
CA VAL A 92 -6.90 7.34 4.09
C VAL A 92 -7.07 8.74 4.68
N LEU A 93 -5.98 9.52 4.75
CA LEU A 93 -6.00 10.86 5.33
C LEU A 93 -6.81 11.87 4.51
N SER A 94 -6.80 11.74 3.18
CA SER A 94 -7.61 12.55 2.26
C SER A 94 -9.09 12.12 2.26
N GLY A 95 -9.43 11.02 2.93
CA GLY A 95 -10.77 10.46 2.93
C GLY A 95 -11.22 9.99 1.54
N ASP A 96 -10.28 9.49 0.73
CA ASP A 96 -10.55 8.96 -0.60
C ASP A 96 -11.60 7.82 -0.53
N PRO A 97 -12.63 7.80 -1.39
CA PRO A 97 -13.63 6.74 -1.40
C PRO A 97 -13.05 5.33 -1.56
N ALA A 98 -11.94 5.17 -2.28
CA ALA A 98 -11.29 3.88 -2.46
C ALA A 98 -10.74 3.31 -1.15
N ALA A 99 -10.33 4.17 -0.21
CA ALA A 99 -9.77 3.78 1.08
C ALA A 99 -10.83 3.48 2.16
N LYS A 100 -12.13 3.60 1.85
CA LYS A 100 -13.25 3.42 2.79
C LYS A 100 -14.04 2.12 2.57
N ARG A 101 -13.54 1.23 1.72
CA ARG A 101 -14.22 -0.03 1.36
C ARG A 101 -14.12 -1.08 2.45
#